data_AF-A0A942GJV1-F1
#
_entry.id   AF-A0A942GJV1-F1
#
_cell.length_a   1.000
_cell.length_b   1.000
_cell.length_c   1.000
_cell.angle_alpha   90.00
_cell.angle_beta   90.00
_cell.angle_gamma   90.00
#
_symmetry.space_group_name_H-M   'P 1'
#
loop_
_entity.id
_entity.type
_entity.pdbx_description
1 polymer ?
#
loop_
_entity_poly.entity_id
_entity_poly.type
_entity_poly.pdbx_seq_one_letter_code
_entity_poly.pdbx_strand_id
1 'polypeptide(L)'
;GLTAPAKIRLVKGGSVASLVSLTIHEGRNRQVRRMLAAVGHPSLALKRVRFGSLTVTGLQPGEWRRLNEQEVASLYGAVKKR
;
A
#
# COMPACT_ATOMS: atom_id res chain seq x y z
N GLY A 1 0.89 -12.42 14.78
CA GLY A 1 1.03 -13.57 13.88
C GLY A 1 1.96 -13.20 12.75
N LEU A 2 2.80 -14.13 12.30
CA LEU A 2 3.81 -13.92 11.28
C LEU A 2 3.20 -13.39 9.96
N THR A 3 3.92 -12.48 9.32
CA THR A 3 3.60 -11.89 8.02
C THR A 3 4.74 -12.14 7.06
N ALA A 4 4.45 -12.13 5.76
CA ALA A 4 5.48 -12.10 4.74
C ALA A 4 6.34 -10.81 4.86
N PRO A 5 7.60 -10.83 4.38
CA PRO A 5 8.45 -9.65 4.37
C PRO A 5 7.79 -8.47 3.66
N ALA A 6 7.96 -7.27 4.22
CA ALA A 6 7.50 -6.01 3.65
C ALA A 6 8.69 -5.13 3.30
N LYS A 7 8.58 -4.34 2.24
CA LYS A 7 9.56 -3.29 1.92
C LYS A 7 9.12 -1.99 2.56
N ILE A 8 10.03 -1.31 3.24
CA ILE A 8 9.77 -0.04 3.92
C ILE A 8 10.76 1.03 3.45
N ARG A 9 10.29 2.28 3.38
CA ARG A 9 11.12 3.46 3.12
C ARG A 9 10.60 4.63 3.96
N LEU A 10 11.50 5.33 4.63
CA LEU A 10 11.18 6.62 5.25
C LEU A 10 11.01 7.67 4.15
N VAL A 11 9.84 8.31 4.10
CA VAL A 11 9.54 9.38 3.13
C VAL A 11 9.82 10.74 3.75
N LYS A 12 9.41 10.93 5.02
CA LYS A 12 9.66 12.16 5.78
C LYS A 12 9.77 11.83 7.26
N GLY A 13 10.89 12.22 7.87
CA GLY A 13 11.06 12.16 9.33
C GLY A 13 10.37 13.35 10.00
N GLY A 14 9.89 13.14 11.22
CA GLY A 14 9.31 14.19 12.05
C GLY A 14 9.43 13.84 13.53
N SER A 15 9.39 14.85 14.39
CA SER A 15 9.52 14.70 15.85
C SER A 15 8.30 14.02 16.50
N VAL A 16 7.10 14.26 15.96
CA VAL A 16 5.84 13.68 16.47
C VAL A 16 5.40 12.46 15.66
N ALA A 17 5.54 12.53 14.33
CA ALA A 17 5.16 11.44 13.44
C ALA A 17 6.05 11.44 12.20
N SER A 18 6.32 10.25 11.67
CA SER A 18 7.05 10.06 10.42
C SER A 18 6.14 9.51 9.34
N LEU A 19 6.37 9.93 8.10
CA LEU A 19 5.72 9.36 6.92
C LEU A 19 6.58 8.23 6.36
N VAL A 20 6.00 7.04 6.30
CA VAL A 20 6.66 5.85 5.74
C VAL A 20 5.87 5.32 4.55
N SER A 21 6.60 4.85 3.54
CA SER A 21 6.06 4.06 2.44
C SER A 21 6.29 2.59 2.76
N LEU A 22 5.22 1.79 2.71
CA LEU A 22 5.26 0.37 3.01
C LEU A 22 4.61 -0.41 1.86
N THR A 23 5.34 -1.40 1.32
CA THR A 23 4.84 -2.32 0.30
C THR A 23 4.72 -3.72 0.88
N ILE A 24 3.53 -4.30 0.78
CA ILE A 24 3.20 -5.66 1.19
C ILE A 24 2.65 -6.44 0.00
N HIS A 25 2.81 -7.76 0.02
CA HIS A 25 2.33 -8.68 -1.02
C HIS A 25 1.22 -9.63 -0.52
N GLU A 26 0.68 -9.35 0.67
CA GLU A 26 -0.49 -10.01 1.26
C GLU A 26 -1.41 -8.96 1.89
N GLY A 27 -2.63 -9.35 2.24
CA GLY A 27 -3.69 -8.42 2.70
C GLY A 27 -4.43 -8.92 3.94
N ARG A 28 -3.72 -9.30 5.01
CA ARG A 28 -4.37 -9.79 6.24
C ARG A 28 -5.11 -8.65 6.95
N ASN A 29 -6.13 -8.99 7.75
CA ASN A 29 -6.93 -8.01 8.49
C ASN A 29 -6.00 -7.09 9.33
N ARG A 30 -6.15 -5.77 9.11
CA ARG A 30 -5.39 -4.69 9.77
C ARG A 30 -3.87 -4.91 9.77
N GLN A 31 -3.34 -5.62 8.78
CA GLN A 31 -1.95 -6.07 8.77
C GLN A 31 -0.94 -4.93 9.00
N VAL A 32 -0.99 -3.87 8.19
CA VAL A 32 -0.08 -2.72 8.31
C VAL A 32 -0.13 -2.11 9.71
N ARG A 33 -1.33 -1.91 10.25
CA ARG A 33 -1.53 -1.33 11.58
C ARG A 33 -0.93 -2.22 12.68
N ARG A 34 -1.14 -3.55 12.57
CA ARG A 34 -0.57 -4.52 13.52
C ARG A 34 0.94 -4.64 13.41
N MET A 35 1.50 -4.63 12.19
CA MET A 35 2.94 -4.68 11.96
C MET A 35 3.65 -3.48 12.61
N LEU A 36 3.14 -2.27 12.35
CA LEU A 36 3.70 -1.04 12.89
C LEU A 36 3.53 -0.93 14.43
N ALA A 37 2.38 -1.35 14.96
CA ALA A 37 2.17 -1.40 16.41
C ALA A 37 3.10 -2.40 17.12
N ALA A 38 3.38 -3.55 16.48
CA ALA A 38 4.26 -4.57 17.04
C ALA A 38 5.72 -4.10 17.20
N VAL A 39 6.14 -3.08 16.46
CA VAL A 39 7.48 -2.45 16.57
C VAL A 39 7.46 -1.11 17.31
N GLY A 40 6.37 -0.80 18.04
CA GLY A 40 6.28 0.41 18.87
C GLY A 40 5.93 1.70 18.13
N HIS A 41 5.53 1.62 16.86
CA HIS A 41 5.22 2.81 16.03
C HIS A 41 3.78 2.76 15.49
N PRO A 42 2.73 2.86 16.33
CA PRO A 42 1.35 2.74 15.88
C PRO A 42 0.99 3.76 14.78
N SER A 43 0.26 3.30 13.76
CA SER A 43 -0.14 4.15 12.64
C SER A 43 -1.20 5.17 13.04
N LEU A 44 -0.96 6.45 12.81
CA LEU A 44 -1.95 7.52 12.99
C LEU A 44 -2.91 7.59 11.78
N ALA A 45 -2.34 7.56 10.57
CA ALA A 45 -3.08 7.55 9.32
C ALA A 45 -2.55 6.44 8.39
N LEU A 46 -3.44 5.91 7.54
CA LEU A 46 -3.08 4.90 6.56
C LEU A 46 -3.83 5.19 5.25
N LYS A 47 -3.07 5.42 4.17
CA LYS A 47 -3.61 5.62 2.82
C LYS A 47 -2.93 4.65 1.88
N ARG A 48 -3.74 3.88 1.13
CA ARG A 48 -3.23 3.05 0.02
C ARG A 48 -3.10 3.95 -1.21
N VAL A 49 -1.87 4.14 -1.67
CA VAL A 49 -1.56 5.03 -2.81
C VAL A 49 -1.27 4.28 -4.11
N ARG A 50 -1.01 2.97 -4.03
CA ARG A 50 -0.67 2.11 -5.16
C ARG A 50 -1.21 0.69 -4.95
N PHE A 51 -1.60 0.04 -6.04
CA PHE A 51 -1.91 -1.40 -6.09
C PHE A 51 -1.42 -1.97 -7.41
N GLY A 52 -0.44 -2.88 -7.36
CA GLY A 52 0.24 -3.32 -8.58
C GLY A 52 0.84 -2.12 -9.33
N SER A 53 0.50 -2.00 -10.61
CA SER A 53 0.87 -0.86 -11.47
C SER A 53 -0.04 0.37 -11.31
N LEU A 54 -1.20 0.25 -10.66
CA LEU A 54 -2.17 1.35 -10.51
C LEU A 54 -1.78 2.33 -9.41
N THR A 55 -1.96 3.63 -9.66
CA THR A 55 -1.82 4.69 -8.65
C THR A 55 -3.10 5.48 -8.47
N VAL A 56 -3.22 6.20 -7.35
CA VAL A 56 -4.32 7.13 -7.07
C VAL A 56 -4.07 8.54 -7.64
N THR A 57 -3.06 8.70 -8.49
CA THR A 57 -2.69 10.00 -9.06
C THR A 57 -3.86 10.53 -9.91
N GLY A 58 -4.25 11.79 -9.67
CA GLY A 58 -5.33 12.43 -10.43
C GLY A 58 -6.75 12.09 -9.95
N LEU A 59 -6.92 11.41 -8.82
CA LEU A 59 -8.23 11.14 -8.21
C LEU A 59 -8.35 11.84 -6.83
N GLN A 60 -9.46 12.54 -6.62
CA GLN A 60 -9.86 13.09 -5.33
C GLN A 60 -10.56 12.04 -4.44
N PRO A 61 -10.66 12.27 -3.12
CA PRO A 61 -11.44 11.40 -2.25
C PRO A 61 -12.88 11.22 -2.73
N GLY A 62 -13.34 9.98 -2.90
CA GLY A 62 -14.67 9.65 -3.39
C GLY A 62 -14.77 9.49 -4.90
N GLU A 63 -13.77 9.94 -5.66
CA GLU A 63 -13.75 9.77 -7.11
C GLU A 63 -13.31 8.37 -7.53
N TRP A 64 -13.79 7.97 -8.70
CA TRP A 64 -13.40 6.76 -9.38
C TRP A 64 -13.33 7.02 -10.89
N ARG A 65 -12.58 6.16 -11.58
CA ARG A 65 -12.56 6.14 -13.05
C ARG A 65 -12.49 4.71 -13.56
N ARG A 66 -12.82 4.52 -14.83
CA ARG A 66 -12.53 3.26 -15.52
C ARG A 66 -11.02 3.13 -15.74
N LEU A 67 -10.55 1.89 -15.71
CA LEU A 67 -9.19 1.55 -16.12
C LEU A 67 -9.11 1.60 -17.65
N ASN A 68 -7.98 2.02 -18.19
CA ASN A 68 -7.72 1.91 -19.63
C ASN A 68 -7.25 0.48 -19.98
N GLU A 69 -7.20 0.17 -21.27
CA GLU A 69 -6.84 -1.17 -21.76
C GLU A 69 -5.43 -1.59 -21.33
N GLN A 70 -4.47 -0.65 -21.29
CA GLN A 70 -3.09 -0.94 -20.89
C GLN A 70 -2.99 -1.30 -19.40
N GLU A 71 -3.73 -0.60 -18.55
CA GLU A 71 -3.84 -0.88 -17.12
C GLU A 71 -4.48 -2.25 -16.87
N VAL A 72 -5.54 -2.57 -17.61
CA VAL A 72 -6.20 -3.89 -17.54
C VAL A 72 -5.23 -4.99 -17.96
N ALA A 73 -4.57 -4.85 -19.11
CA ALA A 73 -3.58 -5.81 -19.59
C ALA A 73 -2.41 -5.99 -18.60
N SER A 74 -1.93 -4.91 -18.00
CA SER A 74 -0.87 -4.94 -16.98
C SER A 74 -1.28 -5.74 -15.74
N LEU A 75 -2.51 -5.58 -15.27
CA LEU A 75 -3.02 -6.34 -14.12
C LEU A 75 -3.15 -7.83 -14.44
N TYR A 76 -3.69 -8.18 -15.62
CA TYR A 76 -3.78 -9.58 -16.03
C TYR A 76 -2.40 -10.23 -16.20
N GLY A 77 -1.43 -9.50 -16.77
CA GLY A 77 -0.06 -9.99 -16.93
C GLY A 77 0.69 -10.18 -15.60
N ALA A 78 0.31 -9.43 -14.56
CA ALA A 78 0.91 -9.54 -13.22
C ALA A 78 0.49 -10.80 -12.45
N VAL A 79 -0.60 -11.45 -12.85
CA VAL A 79 -1.05 -12.70 -12.26
C VAL A 79 -0.33 -13.85 -12.94
N LYS A 80 0.50 -14.59 -12.20
CA LYS A 80 1.00 -15.89 -12.69
C LYS A 80 -0.21 -16.78 -12.96
N LYS A 81 -0.43 -17.16 -14.24
CA LYS A 81 -1.33 -18.26 -14.57
C LYS A 81 -0.87 -19.48 -13.77
N ARG A 82 -1.77 -20.01 -12.94
CA ARG A 82 -1.58 -21.31 -12.30
C ARG A 82 -1.68 -22.41 -13.34
#